data_AF-A0A098G0K5-F1
#
_entry.id   AF-A0A098G0K5-F1
#
_cell.length_a   1.000
_cell.length_b   1.000
_cell.length_c   1.000
_cell.angle_alpha   90.00
_cell.angle_beta   90.00
_cell.angle_gamma   90.00
#
_symmetry.space_group_name_H-M   'P 1'
#
loop_
_entity.id
_entity.type
_entity.pdbx_description
1 polymer ?
#
loop_
_entity_poly.entity_id
_entity_poly.type
_entity_poly.pdbx_seq_one_letter_code
_entity_poly.pdbx_strand_id
1 'polypeptide(L)'
;MTFTCEQIKQLDNPYEKLNTADVLAEHHSELDKLSPKEMHDLAVKILMACPAEEMENFAHEVDSFQSSKSTFSVVLARAYETKKCILALSNPEQTNPHELLMDEETNEGILNEFDDLALNLLSGNEVTIATRLAIATPMKSRSALSFNVSRVFTESEFAEKVGAALTLRREIDRFLLGNKPQDFFTSNEFNLDLCHEFSILLMSLLEGREQEIGEKLAPLEHQQRHQISRQLDQLKNKAHDKHCPFKLIIAAMNSPTESQQKITVDESSVSNPYRQFNTSPRARAKQPAETTLTAARSDAKTNIESEDEKKEESCASSFCGLLKW
;
A
#
# COMPACT_ATOMS: atom_id res chain seq x y z
N MET A 1 -9.90 -35.49 28.72
CA MET A 1 -10.32 -36.55 27.79
C MET A 1 -9.31 -36.55 26.67
N THR A 2 -8.70 -37.68 26.33
CA THR A 2 -7.71 -37.75 25.26
C THR A 2 -8.41 -37.86 23.90
N PHE A 3 -8.20 -36.89 23.02
CA PHE A 3 -8.67 -36.95 21.63
C PHE A 3 -7.82 -37.93 20.83
N THR A 4 -8.48 -38.72 19.98
CA THR A 4 -7.82 -39.55 18.96
C THR A 4 -7.45 -38.72 17.74
N CYS A 5 -6.50 -39.20 16.93
CA CYS A 5 -6.11 -38.56 15.65
C CYS A 5 -7.32 -38.16 14.77
N GLU A 6 -8.34 -39.02 14.63
CA GLU A 6 -9.53 -38.68 13.83
C GLU A 6 -10.39 -37.59 14.46
N GLN A 7 -10.51 -37.57 15.79
CA GLN A 7 -11.26 -36.55 16.50
C GLN A 7 -10.57 -35.18 16.42
N ILE A 8 -9.24 -35.14 16.46
CA ILE A 8 -8.45 -33.91 16.32
C ILE A 8 -8.69 -33.27 14.94
N LYS A 9 -8.75 -34.08 13.87
CA LYS A 9 -9.01 -33.60 12.51
C LYS A 9 -10.39 -32.96 12.33
N GLN A 10 -11.38 -33.47 13.07
CA GLN A 10 -12.78 -33.04 13.00
C GLN A 10 -13.13 -31.93 14.00
N LEU A 11 -12.16 -31.36 14.70
CA LEU A 11 -12.43 -30.23 15.60
C LEU A 11 -12.85 -29.00 14.79
N ASP A 12 -14.09 -28.55 15.02
CA ASP A 12 -14.62 -27.32 14.41
C ASP A 12 -13.85 -26.07 14.88
N ASN A 13 -13.52 -26.01 16.17
CA ASN A 13 -12.65 -24.99 16.76
C ASN A 13 -11.51 -25.67 17.55
N PRO A 14 -10.36 -25.94 16.91
CA PRO A 14 -9.27 -26.61 17.58
C PRO A 14 -8.58 -25.73 18.61
N TYR A 15 -8.62 -24.40 18.49
CA TYR A 15 -8.00 -23.49 19.45
C TYR A 15 -8.62 -23.62 20.86
N GLU A 16 -9.95 -23.61 20.99
CA GLU A 16 -10.63 -23.76 22.30
C GLU A 16 -10.25 -25.02 23.07
N LYS A 17 -9.81 -26.06 22.36
CA LYS A 17 -9.49 -27.37 22.91
C LYS A 17 -7.99 -27.66 22.98
N LEU A 18 -7.16 -26.91 22.24
CA LEU A 18 -5.72 -27.10 22.09
C LEU A 18 -4.97 -25.76 22.29
N ASN A 19 -5.41 -24.94 23.24
CA ASN A 19 -4.82 -23.62 23.52
C ASN A 19 -3.73 -23.63 24.58
N THR A 20 -3.54 -24.72 25.35
CA THR A 20 -2.53 -24.78 26.41
C THR A 20 -1.46 -25.84 26.13
N ALA A 21 -0.24 -25.57 26.61
CA ALA A 21 0.92 -26.44 26.48
C ALA A 21 0.67 -27.82 27.12
N ASP A 22 -0.02 -27.85 28.26
CA ASP A 22 -0.37 -29.10 28.94
C ASP A 22 -1.26 -29.97 28.06
N VAL A 23 -2.29 -29.39 27.44
CA VAL A 23 -3.21 -30.14 26.58
C VAL A 23 -2.50 -30.56 25.28
N LEU A 24 -1.68 -29.70 24.69
CA LEU A 24 -0.85 -30.05 23.53
C LEU A 24 0.12 -31.21 23.85
N ALA A 25 0.75 -31.18 25.03
CA ALA A 25 1.66 -32.21 25.51
C ALA A 25 0.92 -33.53 25.80
N GLU A 26 -0.29 -33.49 26.36
CA GLU A 26 -1.12 -34.69 26.56
C GLU A 26 -1.44 -35.41 25.25
N HIS A 27 -1.59 -34.65 24.15
CA HIS A 27 -1.99 -35.18 22.84
C HIS A 27 -0.83 -35.34 21.85
N HIS A 28 0.42 -35.06 22.23
CA HIS A 28 1.57 -35.04 21.32
C HIS A 28 1.71 -36.34 20.50
N SER A 29 1.47 -37.50 21.13
CA SER A 29 1.58 -38.80 20.45
C SER A 29 0.54 -39.04 19.36
N GLU A 30 -0.63 -38.40 19.44
CA GLU A 30 -1.67 -38.44 18.40
C GLU A 30 -1.45 -37.35 17.36
N LEU A 31 -0.94 -36.19 17.77
CA LEU A 31 -0.56 -35.09 16.88
C LEU A 31 0.60 -35.49 15.96
N ASP A 32 1.59 -36.23 16.47
CA ASP A 32 2.75 -36.72 15.71
C ASP A 32 2.41 -37.87 14.75
N LYS A 33 1.20 -38.45 14.83
CA LYS A 33 0.71 -39.44 13.85
C LYS A 33 0.10 -38.80 12.61
N LEU A 34 -0.17 -37.50 12.65
CA LEU A 34 -0.70 -36.76 11.51
C LEU A 34 0.34 -36.75 10.38
N SER A 35 -0.14 -36.76 9.14
CA SER A 35 0.77 -36.48 8.01
C SER A 35 1.23 -35.02 8.04
N PRO A 36 2.35 -34.66 7.38
CA PRO A 36 2.83 -33.28 7.36
C PRO A 36 1.76 -32.27 6.89
N LYS A 37 0.95 -32.66 5.90
CA LYS A 37 -0.16 -31.83 5.41
C LYS A 37 -1.25 -31.64 6.46
N GLU A 38 -1.60 -32.70 7.20
CA GLU A 38 -2.63 -32.62 8.25
C GLU A 38 -2.16 -31.84 9.48
N MET A 39 -0.86 -31.90 9.81
CA MET A 39 -0.26 -31.04 10.83
C MET A 39 -0.35 -29.58 10.44
N HIS A 40 -0.01 -29.27 9.18
CA HIS A 40 -0.11 -27.93 8.62
C HIS A 40 -1.55 -27.41 8.68
N ASP A 41 -2.52 -28.15 8.12
CA ASP A 41 -3.94 -27.78 8.11
C ASP A 41 -4.47 -27.54 9.54
N LEU A 42 -4.07 -28.37 10.51
CA LEU A 42 -4.46 -28.21 11.91
C LEU A 42 -3.84 -26.96 12.55
N ALA A 43 -2.55 -26.71 12.32
CA ALA A 43 -1.86 -25.52 12.83
C ALA A 43 -2.48 -24.23 12.28
N VAL A 44 -2.80 -24.21 10.97
CA VAL A 44 -3.52 -23.10 10.33
C VAL A 44 -4.87 -22.89 10.99
N LYS A 45 -5.67 -23.95 11.20
CA LYS A 45 -6.98 -23.83 11.87
C LYS A 45 -6.88 -23.32 13.31
N ILE A 46 -5.91 -23.80 14.10
CA ILE A 46 -5.68 -23.32 15.48
C ILE A 46 -5.40 -21.83 15.47
N LEU A 47 -4.49 -21.38 14.60
CA LEU A 47 -4.08 -19.98 14.57
C LEU A 47 -5.12 -19.06 13.96
N MET A 48 -5.90 -19.50 12.98
CA MET A 48 -7.03 -18.74 12.48
C MET A 48 -8.13 -18.55 13.55
N ALA A 49 -8.31 -19.53 14.44
CA ALA A 49 -9.27 -19.45 15.53
C ALA A 49 -8.75 -18.69 16.77
N CYS A 50 -7.43 -18.57 16.93
CA CYS A 50 -6.81 -17.80 18.00
C CYS A 50 -7.13 -16.29 17.85
N PRO A 51 -7.71 -15.61 18.84
CA PRO A 51 -7.87 -14.15 18.80
C PRO A 51 -6.53 -13.42 18.79
N ALA A 52 -6.48 -12.22 18.20
CA ALA A 52 -5.25 -11.41 18.18
C ALA A 52 -4.81 -10.98 19.59
N GLU A 53 -5.77 -10.71 20.49
CA GLU A 53 -5.54 -10.30 21.88
C GLU A 53 -4.89 -11.41 22.73
N GLU A 54 -5.09 -12.68 22.35
CA GLU A 54 -4.56 -13.83 23.09
C GLU A 54 -3.22 -14.33 22.53
N MET A 55 -2.71 -13.73 21.45
CA MET A 55 -1.48 -14.16 20.79
C MET A 55 -0.27 -14.14 21.73
N GLU A 56 -0.14 -13.14 22.60
CA GLU A 56 0.96 -13.07 23.56
C GLU A 56 0.91 -14.20 24.59
N ASN A 57 -0.29 -14.49 25.12
CA ASN A 57 -0.48 -15.61 26.05
C ASN A 57 -0.19 -16.94 25.35
N PHE A 58 -0.69 -17.10 24.12
CA PHE A 58 -0.47 -18.29 23.33
C PHE A 58 1.01 -18.49 22.95
N ALA A 59 1.80 -17.42 22.84
CA ALA A 59 3.25 -17.50 22.66
C ALA A 59 3.91 -18.36 23.75
N HIS A 60 3.55 -18.10 25.01
CA HIS A 60 4.10 -18.84 26.15
C HIS A 60 3.72 -20.33 26.10
N GLU A 61 2.52 -20.64 25.62
CA GLU A 61 2.04 -22.01 25.48
C GLU A 61 2.77 -22.74 24.35
N VAL A 62 2.97 -22.08 23.21
CA VAL A 62 3.75 -22.60 22.07
C VAL A 62 5.20 -22.86 22.48
N ASP A 63 5.85 -21.90 23.15
CA ASP A 63 7.24 -22.03 23.64
C ASP A 63 7.38 -23.16 24.66
N SER A 64 6.42 -23.28 25.58
CA SER A 64 6.39 -24.37 26.56
C SER A 64 6.22 -25.73 25.86
N PHE A 65 5.37 -25.80 24.84
CA PHE A 65 5.15 -27.01 24.06
C PHE A 65 6.35 -27.39 23.17
N GLN A 66 7.17 -26.44 22.70
CA GLN A 66 8.40 -26.75 21.95
C GLN A 66 9.35 -27.67 22.74
N SER A 67 9.36 -27.57 24.08
CA SER A 67 10.17 -28.42 24.95
C SER A 67 9.83 -29.93 24.82
N SER A 68 8.63 -30.26 24.31
CA SER A 68 8.23 -31.64 24.03
C SER A 68 9.02 -32.29 22.88
N LYS A 69 9.68 -31.49 22.03
CA LYS A 69 10.37 -31.94 20.81
C LYS A 69 9.49 -32.77 19.86
N SER A 70 8.17 -32.61 19.94
CA SER A 70 7.23 -33.22 18.99
C SER A 70 7.40 -32.62 17.59
N THR A 71 7.06 -33.38 16.56
CA THR A 71 7.08 -32.85 15.19
C THR A 71 6.02 -31.77 15.00
N PHE A 72 4.86 -31.92 15.63
CA PHE A 72 3.80 -30.92 15.59
C PHE A 72 4.18 -29.61 16.30
N SER A 73 4.98 -29.63 17.38
CA SER A 73 5.38 -28.38 18.05
C SER A 73 6.21 -27.47 17.15
N VAL A 74 7.06 -28.05 16.28
CA VAL A 74 7.84 -27.30 15.30
C VAL A 74 6.93 -26.64 14.26
N VAL A 75 5.95 -27.39 13.75
CA VAL A 75 4.97 -26.89 12.76
C VAL A 75 4.13 -25.77 13.38
N LEU A 76 3.62 -25.96 14.60
CA LEU A 76 2.81 -24.97 15.31
C LEU A 76 3.61 -23.68 15.59
N ALA A 77 4.87 -23.81 15.99
CA ALA A 77 5.75 -22.67 16.23
C ALA A 77 5.98 -21.83 14.96
N ARG A 78 6.26 -22.48 13.83
CA ARG A 78 6.43 -21.78 12.54
C ARG A 78 5.15 -21.08 12.11
N ALA A 79 4.02 -21.78 12.20
CA ALA A 79 2.74 -21.18 11.86
C ALA A 79 2.44 -19.95 12.76
N TYR A 80 2.79 -20.05 14.04
CA TYR A 80 2.63 -18.94 15.01
C TYR A 80 3.49 -17.73 14.60
N GLU A 81 4.73 -17.97 14.18
CA GLU A 81 5.63 -16.94 13.65
C GLU A 81 5.05 -16.26 12.40
N THR A 82 4.43 -17.01 11.47
CA THR A 82 3.70 -16.45 10.31
C THR A 82 2.64 -15.44 10.78
N LYS A 83 1.75 -15.86 11.69
CA LYS A 83 0.67 -15.00 12.17
C LYS A 83 1.20 -13.79 12.93
N LYS A 84 2.21 -13.97 13.79
CA LYS A 84 2.88 -12.88 14.51
C LYS A 84 3.48 -11.87 13.54
N CYS A 85 4.14 -12.33 12.48
CA CYS A 85 4.71 -11.48 11.44
C CYS A 85 3.62 -10.65 10.75
N ILE A 86 2.54 -11.27 10.26
CA ILE A 86 1.45 -10.56 9.58
C ILE A 86 0.77 -9.53 10.51
N LEU A 87 0.53 -9.88 11.77
CA LEU A 87 -0.04 -8.92 12.74
C LEU A 87 0.90 -7.74 12.99
N ALA A 88 2.21 -7.97 13.03
CA ALA A 88 3.20 -6.90 13.19
C ALA A 88 3.26 -5.95 11.96
N LEU A 89 2.92 -6.44 10.76
CA LEU A 89 2.74 -5.61 9.55
C LEU A 89 1.54 -4.66 9.62
N SER A 90 0.58 -4.93 10.51
CA SER A 90 -0.56 -4.04 10.77
C SER A 90 -0.37 -3.17 12.01
N ASN A 91 0.51 -3.54 12.95
CA ASN A 91 0.70 -2.83 14.22
C ASN A 91 1.30 -1.42 14.04
N PRO A 92 0.60 -0.33 14.37
CA PRO A 92 1.11 1.04 14.21
C PRO A 92 2.37 1.36 15.04
N GLU A 93 2.61 0.66 16.15
CA GLU A 93 3.77 0.89 17.02
C GLU A 93 5.08 0.35 16.44
N GLN A 94 5.00 -0.55 15.47
CA GLN A 94 6.18 -1.11 14.84
C GLN A 94 6.81 -0.06 13.88
N THR A 95 8.02 0.38 14.17
CA THR A 95 8.65 1.48 13.40
C THR A 95 9.05 1.06 11.99
N ASN A 96 9.56 -0.17 11.83
CA ASN A 96 10.11 -0.67 10.57
C ASN A 96 9.40 -1.97 10.13
N PRO A 97 8.12 -1.92 9.70
CA PRO A 97 7.39 -3.11 9.27
C PRO A 97 8.04 -3.82 8.07
N HIS A 98 8.72 -3.06 7.21
CA HIS A 98 9.36 -3.61 6.02
C HIS A 98 10.51 -4.57 6.34
N GLU A 99 11.20 -4.42 7.48
CA GLU A 99 12.33 -5.29 7.85
C GLU A 99 11.88 -6.74 8.05
N LEU A 100 10.64 -6.97 8.51
CA LEU A 100 10.03 -8.29 8.66
C LEU A 100 9.90 -9.04 7.33
N LEU A 101 9.75 -8.29 6.22
CA LEU A 101 9.64 -8.81 4.86
C LEU A 101 10.97 -8.69 4.09
N MET A 102 12.06 -8.39 4.78
CA MET A 102 13.39 -8.31 4.18
C MET A 102 14.29 -9.44 4.65
N ASP A 103 13.96 -10.08 5.77
CA ASP A 103 14.66 -11.25 6.27
C ASP A 103 14.43 -12.48 5.39
N GLU A 104 15.50 -13.16 4.99
CA GLU A 104 15.44 -14.32 4.09
C GLU A 104 14.82 -15.54 4.78
N GLU A 105 15.11 -15.74 6.07
CA GLU A 105 14.56 -16.86 6.83
C GLU A 105 13.03 -16.73 6.98
N THR A 106 12.56 -15.52 7.24
CA THR A 106 11.13 -15.20 7.32
C THR A 106 10.44 -15.34 5.95
N ASN A 107 11.02 -14.78 4.88
CA ASN A 107 10.42 -14.77 3.55
C ASN A 107 10.46 -16.13 2.85
N GLU A 108 11.63 -16.75 2.71
CA GLU A 108 11.81 -17.98 1.95
C GLU A 108 11.41 -19.23 2.74
N GLY A 109 11.42 -19.12 4.08
CA GLY A 109 11.01 -20.19 4.98
C GLY A 109 9.54 -20.09 5.34
N ILE A 110 9.26 -19.37 6.42
CA ILE A 110 8.01 -19.48 7.19
C ILE A 110 6.79 -18.91 6.43
N LEU A 111 6.96 -17.78 5.74
CA LEU A 111 5.85 -17.16 5.00
C LEU A 111 5.48 -17.94 3.74
N ASN A 112 6.44 -18.54 3.05
CA ASN A 112 6.18 -19.44 1.92
C ASN A 112 5.57 -20.77 2.36
N GLU A 113 6.00 -21.30 3.51
CA GLU A 113 5.46 -22.56 4.06
C GLU A 113 3.99 -22.41 4.49
N PHE A 114 3.61 -21.22 4.97
CA PHE A 114 2.26 -20.91 5.46
C PHE A 114 1.62 -19.75 4.68
N ASP A 115 1.78 -19.76 3.36
CA ASP A 115 1.23 -18.75 2.45
C ASP A 115 -0.29 -18.63 2.57
N ASP A 116 -0.99 -19.76 2.62
CA ASP A 116 -2.45 -19.82 2.82
C ASP A 116 -2.89 -19.09 4.10
N LEU A 117 -2.17 -19.32 5.22
CA LEU A 117 -2.46 -18.65 6.48
C LEU A 117 -2.19 -17.14 6.37
N ALA A 118 -1.06 -16.78 5.78
CA ALA A 118 -0.68 -15.38 5.62
C ALA A 118 -1.67 -14.62 4.72
N LEU A 119 -2.07 -15.19 3.58
CA LEU A 119 -3.05 -14.59 2.66
C LEU A 119 -4.42 -14.43 3.32
N ASN A 120 -4.88 -15.43 4.09
CA ASN A 120 -6.13 -15.32 4.84
C ASN A 120 -6.09 -14.20 5.89
N LEU A 121 -4.95 -14.01 6.57
CA LEU A 121 -4.76 -12.94 7.56
C LEU A 121 -4.63 -11.54 6.92
N LEU A 122 -4.08 -11.47 5.71
CA LEU A 122 -3.95 -10.23 4.94
C LEU A 122 -5.30 -9.79 4.34
N SER A 123 -6.22 -10.74 4.13
CA SER A 123 -7.49 -10.51 3.47
C SER A 123 -8.28 -9.37 4.12
N GLY A 124 -8.60 -8.33 3.35
CA GLY A 124 -9.36 -7.16 3.77
C GLY A 124 -8.53 -6.05 4.42
N ASN A 125 -7.21 -6.24 4.61
CA ASN A 125 -6.29 -5.25 5.17
C ASN A 125 -5.15 -4.86 4.22
N GLU A 126 -5.16 -5.35 2.99
CA GLU A 126 -4.07 -5.26 2.01
C GLU A 126 -3.69 -3.80 1.75
N VAL A 127 -4.67 -2.94 1.48
CA VAL A 127 -4.46 -1.51 1.21
C VAL A 127 -3.88 -0.79 2.43
N THR A 128 -4.35 -1.11 3.63
CA THR A 128 -3.88 -0.50 4.88
C THR A 128 -2.43 -0.85 5.14
N ILE A 129 -2.07 -2.13 5.02
CA ILE A 129 -0.70 -2.61 5.22
C ILE A 129 0.22 -2.08 4.12
N ALA A 130 -0.20 -2.12 2.85
CA ALA A 130 0.55 -1.59 1.73
C ALA A 130 0.84 -0.08 1.88
N THR A 131 -0.16 0.70 2.33
CA THR A 131 0.00 2.12 2.66
C THR A 131 1.08 2.30 3.72
N ARG A 132 1.00 1.55 4.81
CA ARG A 132 1.95 1.64 5.92
C ARG A 132 3.36 1.27 5.48
N LEU A 133 3.51 0.20 4.71
CA LEU A 133 4.79 -0.21 4.12
C LEU A 133 5.35 0.91 3.23
N ALA A 134 4.54 1.54 2.38
CA ALA A 134 4.99 2.64 1.52
C ALA A 134 5.38 3.91 2.30
N ILE A 135 4.77 4.19 3.45
CA ILE A 135 5.14 5.30 4.32
C ILE A 135 6.48 5.01 5.03
N ALA A 136 6.59 3.85 5.68
CA ALA A 136 7.70 3.52 6.56
C ALA A 136 8.97 3.07 5.80
N THR A 137 8.85 2.55 4.58
CA THR A 137 10.00 1.99 3.85
C THR A 137 10.88 3.09 3.26
N PRO A 138 12.19 3.13 3.64
CA PRO A 138 13.15 4.04 3.04
C PRO A 138 13.32 3.79 1.54
N MET A 139 13.56 4.85 0.76
CA MET A 139 13.70 4.78 -0.71
C MET A 139 14.64 3.68 -1.19
N LYS A 140 15.75 3.43 -0.50
CA LYS A 140 16.76 2.42 -0.85
C LYS A 140 16.24 0.99 -0.77
N SER A 141 15.28 0.72 0.12
CA SER A 141 14.78 -0.62 0.40
C SER A 141 13.50 -0.96 -0.37
N ARG A 142 12.87 0.00 -1.06
CA ARG A 142 11.57 -0.20 -1.71
C ARG A 142 11.59 -1.23 -2.83
N SER A 143 12.62 -1.22 -3.68
CA SER A 143 12.72 -2.18 -4.78
C SER A 143 12.90 -3.61 -4.27
N ALA A 144 13.73 -3.78 -3.24
CA ALA A 144 13.95 -5.08 -2.62
C ALA A 144 12.69 -5.57 -1.89
N LEU A 145 11.99 -4.69 -1.16
CA LEU A 145 10.70 -5.01 -0.55
C LEU A 145 9.68 -5.46 -1.60
N SER A 146 9.53 -4.70 -2.69
CA SER A 146 8.60 -5.05 -3.77
C SER A 146 8.93 -6.42 -4.37
N PHE A 147 10.21 -6.72 -4.58
CA PHE A 147 10.67 -8.01 -5.08
C PHE A 147 10.33 -9.14 -4.11
N ASN A 148 10.69 -8.99 -2.83
CA ASN A 148 10.43 -10.00 -1.81
C ASN A 148 8.93 -10.29 -1.66
N VAL A 149 8.10 -9.25 -1.59
CA VAL A 149 6.65 -9.40 -1.48
C VAL A 149 6.08 -10.10 -2.72
N SER A 150 6.54 -9.75 -3.92
CA SER A 150 6.08 -10.42 -5.15
C SER A 150 6.51 -11.89 -5.23
N ARG A 151 7.64 -12.24 -4.60
CA ARG A 151 8.16 -13.61 -4.55
C ARG A 151 7.40 -14.47 -3.55
N VAL A 152 7.14 -13.92 -2.35
CA VAL A 152 6.45 -14.64 -1.27
C VAL A 152 4.96 -14.76 -1.55
N PHE A 153 4.32 -13.66 -1.97
CA PHE A 153 2.88 -13.59 -2.19
C PHE A 153 2.58 -13.50 -3.70
N THR A 154 3.05 -14.50 -4.43
CA THR A 154 2.93 -14.57 -5.90
C THR A 154 1.47 -14.47 -6.33
N GLU A 155 1.18 -13.60 -7.29
CA GLU A 155 -0.17 -13.38 -7.87
C GLU A 155 -1.27 -13.04 -6.83
N SER A 156 -0.89 -12.50 -5.66
CA SER A 156 -1.84 -12.09 -4.63
C SER A 156 -2.26 -10.62 -4.76
N GLU A 157 -3.47 -10.32 -4.29
CA GLU A 157 -3.94 -8.94 -4.15
C GLU A 157 -2.99 -8.12 -3.26
N PHE A 158 -2.45 -8.72 -2.20
CA PHE A 158 -1.48 -8.05 -1.32
C PHE A 158 -0.24 -7.58 -2.08
N ALA A 159 0.36 -8.43 -2.92
CA ALA A 159 1.54 -8.06 -3.70
C ALA A 159 1.23 -6.95 -4.71
N GLU A 160 0.07 -7.00 -5.36
CA GLU A 160 -0.40 -5.92 -6.24
C GLU A 160 -0.56 -4.59 -5.49
N LYS A 161 -1.21 -4.59 -4.32
CA LYS A 161 -1.39 -3.38 -3.51
C LYS A 161 -0.06 -2.81 -3.04
N VAL A 162 0.87 -3.65 -2.58
CA VAL A 162 2.20 -3.20 -2.17
C VAL A 162 2.95 -2.59 -3.34
N GLY A 163 2.94 -3.24 -4.51
CA GLY A 163 3.56 -2.71 -5.73
C GLY A 163 2.99 -1.36 -6.15
N ALA A 164 1.65 -1.23 -6.14
CA ALA A 164 0.96 0.02 -6.45
C ALA A 164 1.30 1.13 -5.44
N ALA A 165 1.27 0.84 -4.14
CA ALA A 165 1.60 1.81 -3.09
C ALA A 165 3.05 2.30 -3.17
N LEU A 166 4.01 1.40 -3.42
CA LEU A 166 5.42 1.76 -3.57
C LEU A 166 5.69 2.56 -4.85
N THR A 167 4.98 2.24 -5.95
CA THR A 167 5.05 2.99 -7.19
C THR A 167 4.50 4.41 -7.00
N LEU A 168 3.31 4.53 -6.42
CA LEU A 168 2.72 5.83 -6.08
C LEU A 168 3.63 6.64 -5.16
N ARG A 169 4.22 5.99 -4.15
CA ARG A 169 5.18 6.63 -3.25
C ARG A 169 6.39 7.19 -4.00
N ARG A 170 6.93 6.44 -4.97
CA ARG A 170 8.04 6.88 -5.82
C ARG A 170 7.66 8.10 -6.65
N GLU A 171 6.48 8.09 -7.27
CA GLU A 171 5.97 9.21 -8.07
C GLU A 171 5.76 10.47 -7.22
N ILE A 172 5.23 10.31 -6.00
CA ILE A 172 5.09 11.41 -5.03
C ILE A 172 6.46 11.99 -4.68
N ASP A 173 7.42 11.16 -4.28
CA ASP A 173 8.76 11.65 -3.88
C ASP A 173 9.50 12.30 -5.07
N ARG A 174 9.38 11.74 -6.29
CA ARG A 174 10.10 12.20 -7.48
C ARG A 174 9.52 13.49 -8.05
N PHE A 175 8.20 13.58 -8.16
CA PHE A 175 7.53 14.65 -8.87
C PHE A 175 6.84 15.62 -7.92
N LEU A 176 5.90 15.13 -7.11
CA LEU A 176 5.04 15.98 -6.29
C LEU A 176 5.81 16.71 -5.18
N LEU A 177 6.72 16.02 -4.50
CA LEU A 177 7.66 16.58 -3.51
C LEU A 177 8.97 17.08 -4.16
N GLY A 178 9.11 16.88 -5.47
CA GLY A 178 10.30 17.24 -6.23
C GLY A 178 10.27 18.69 -6.73
N ASN A 179 11.03 18.94 -7.80
CA ASN A 179 11.13 20.27 -8.42
C ASN A 179 10.01 20.56 -9.43
N LYS A 180 9.32 19.52 -9.92
CA LYS A 180 8.34 19.60 -11.01
C LYS A 180 7.04 18.87 -10.63
N PRO A 181 6.23 19.43 -9.72
CA PRO A 181 4.99 18.78 -9.28
C PRO A 181 3.96 18.58 -10.39
N GLN A 182 4.02 19.35 -11.47
CA GLN A 182 3.15 19.16 -12.64
C GLN A 182 3.34 17.82 -13.35
N ASP A 183 4.55 17.26 -13.27
CA ASP A 183 4.88 16.00 -13.96
C ASP A 183 4.09 14.83 -13.31
N PHE A 184 3.75 14.92 -12.02
CA PHE A 184 2.90 13.94 -11.34
C PHE A 184 1.52 13.81 -11.99
N PHE A 185 0.90 14.94 -12.36
CA PHE A 185 -0.46 14.98 -12.90
C PHE A 185 -0.54 14.74 -14.41
N THR A 186 0.60 14.83 -15.10
CA THR A 186 0.74 14.64 -16.54
C THR A 186 1.43 13.33 -16.90
N SER A 187 1.94 12.59 -15.91
CA SER A 187 2.52 11.26 -16.06
C SER A 187 1.48 10.26 -16.55
N ASN A 188 1.90 9.34 -17.42
CA ASN A 188 1.07 8.20 -17.82
C ASN A 188 0.79 7.24 -16.65
N GLU A 189 1.61 7.29 -15.58
CA GLU A 189 1.42 6.51 -14.36
C GLU A 189 0.38 7.15 -13.41
N PHE A 190 -0.11 8.36 -13.71
CA PHE A 190 -1.16 9.01 -12.92
C PHE A 190 -2.48 8.25 -13.03
N ASN A 191 -2.95 7.72 -11.91
CA ASN A 191 -4.23 7.04 -11.81
C ASN A 191 -5.02 7.60 -10.62
N LEU A 192 -6.19 8.16 -10.91
CA LEU A 192 -7.08 8.76 -9.92
C LEU A 192 -7.58 7.73 -8.91
N ASP A 193 -7.96 6.54 -9.37
CA ASP A 193 -8.50 5.48 -8.51
C ASP A 193 -7.45 5.01 -7.51
N LEU A 194 -6.19 4.85 -7.95
CA LEU A 194 -5.07 4.53 -7.06
C LEU A 194 -4.83 5.64 -6.02
N CYS A 195 -4.97 6.90 -6.41
CA CYS A 195 -4.83 8.01 -5.46
C CYS A 195 -5.96 8.04 -4.42
N HIS A 196 -7.18 7.63 -4.81
CA HIS A 196 -8.29 7.49 -3.87
C HIS A 196 -8.10 6.31 -2.92
N GLU A 197 -7.71 5.16 -3.47
CA GLU A 197 -7.43 3.93 -2.73
C GLU A 197 -6.34 4.15 -1.68
N PHE A 198 -5.23 4.76 -2.08
CA PHE A 198 -4.10 5.09 -1.20
C PHE A 198 -4.18 6.52 -0.65
N SER A 199 -5.37 7.07 -0.46
CA SER A 199 -5.53 8.47 -0.02
C SER A 199 -4.78 8.77 1.27
N ILE A 200 -4.75 7.85 2.24
CA ILE A 200 -3.99 8.01 3.50
C ILE A 200 -2.48 8.21 3.22
N LEU A 201 -1.91 7.49 2.24
CA LEU A 201 -0.52 7.67 1.81
C LEU A 201 -0.27 9.11 1.36
N LEU A 202 -1.12 9.63 0.46
CA LEU A 202 -0.97 11.01 -0.02
C LEU A 202 -1.12 12.02 1.12
N MET A 203 -2.15 11.86 1.97
CA MET A 203 -2.42 12.78 3.07
C MET A 203 -1.22 12.88 4.01
N SER A 204 -0.65 11.74 4.42
CA SER A 204 0.50 11.67 5.33
C SER A 204 1.77 12.28 4.75
N LEU A 205 2.00 12.17 3.44
CA LEU A 205 3.24 12.63 2.81
C LEU A 205 3.22 14.11 2.39
N LEU A 206 2.03 14.63 2.15
CA LEU A 206 1.83 16.01 1.74
C LEU A 206 1.68 16.96 2.92
N GLU A 207 1.37 16.42 4.11
CA GLU A 207 1.23 17.20 5.34
C GLU A 207 2.45 18.10 5.58
N GLY A 208 2.20 19.40 5.68
CA GLY A 208 3.21 20.42 5.93
C GLY A 208 4.00 20.87 4.69
N ARG A 209 3.75 20.32 3.49
CA ARG A 209 4.41 20.71 2.23
C ARG A 209 3.46 21.30 1.19
N GLU A 210 2.21 21.50 1.54
CA GLU A 210 1.15 21.90 0.62
C GLU A 210 1.41 23.26 -0.02
N GLN A 211 1.91 24.20 0.78
CA GLN A 211 2.21 25.54 0.33
C GLN A 211 3.36 25.55 -0.69
N GLU A 212 4.44 24.82 -0.41
CA GLU A 212 5.59 24.69 -1.32
C GLU A 212 5.18 24.12 -2.68
N ILE A 213 4.33 23.08 -2.67
CA ILE A 213 3.82 22.45 -3.88
C ILE A 213 2.94 23.44 -4.66
N GLY A 214 2.02 24.14 -3.97
CA GLY A 214 1.15 25.12 -4.61
C GLY A 214 1.92 26.27 -5.23
N GLU A 215 2.94 26.81 -4.56
CA GLU A 215 3.82 27.86 -5.07
C GLU A 215 4.59 27.41 -6.32
N LYS A 216 5.07 26.16 -6.36
CA LYS A 216 5.71 25.57 -7.55
C LYS A 216 4.76 25.39 -8.73
N LEU A 217 3.46 25.20 -8.48
CA LEU A 217 2.43 25.07 -9.51
C LEU A 217 1.87 26.43 -9.98
N ALA A 218 2.00 27.49 -9.16
CA ALA A 218 1.51 28.82 -9.47
C ALA A 218 2.07 29.47 -10.77
N PRO A 219 3.34 29.27 -11.19
CA PRO A 219 3.85 29.87 -12.42
C PRO A 219 3.42 29.14 -13.71
N LEU A 220 2.72 28.01 -13.63
CA LEU A 220 2.30 27.23 -14.81
C LEU A 220 1.32 28.01 -15.68
N GLU A 221 1.28 27.67 -16.97
CA GLU A 221 0.31 28.22 -17.91
C GLU A 221 -1.13 27.99 -17.43
N HIS A 222 -2.02 28.94 -17.72
CA HIS A 222 -3.40 28.92 -17.23
C HIS A 222 -4.13 27.60 -17.55
N GLN A 223 -3.91 27.03 -18.73
CA GLN A 223 -4.55 25.77 -19.14
C GLN A 223 -4.07 24.58 -18.30
N GLN A 224 -2.76 24.44 -18.10
CA GLN A 224 -2.16 23.38 -17.28
C GLN A 224 -2.59 23.52 -15.82
N ARG A 225 -2.55 24.75 -15.28
CA ARG A 225 -2.97 25.04 -13.91
C ARG A 225 -4.43 24.69 -13.67
N HIS A 226 -5.32 25.01 -14.62
CA HIS A 226 -6.74 24.68 -14.53
C HIS A 226 -6.99 23.17 -14.59
N GLN A 227 -6.25 22.45 -15.42
CA GLN A 227 -6.32 20.98 -15.48
C GLN A 227 -5.88 20.35 -14.16
N ILE A 228 -4.73 20.77 -13.62
CA ILE A 228 -4.21 20.27 -12.34
C ILE A 228 -5.15 20.62 -11.20
N SER A 229 -5.74 21.83 -11.19
CA SER A 229 -6.75 22.21 -10.19
C SER A 229 -7.94 21.26 -10.21
N ARG A 230 -8.43 20.89 -11.40
CA ARG A 230 -9.54 19.92 -11.54
C ARG A 230 -9.17 18.54 -11.02
N GLN A 231 -7.96 18.06 -11.29
CA GLN A 231 -7.48 16.77 -10.79
C GLN A 231 -7.32 16.80 -9.26
N LEU A 232 -6.73 17.85 -8.71
CA LEU A 232 -6.64 18.07 -7.26
C LEU A 232 -8.03 18.19 -6.61
N ASP A 233 -9.00 18.79 -7.28
CA ASP A 233 -10.39 18.87 -6.83
C ASP A 233 -11.05 17.48 -6.79
N GLN A 234 -10.78 16.62 -7.78
CA GLN A 234 -11.28 15.25 -7.80
C GLN A 234 -10.71 14.43 -6.65
N LEU A 235 -9.43 14.63 -6.28
CA LEU A 235 -8.77 13.95 -5.16
C LEU A 235 -9.24 14.40 -3.78
N LYS A 236 -10.10 15.43 -3.68
CA LYS A 236 -10.71 15.84 -2.41
C LYS A 236 -11.72 14.79 -1.95
N ASN A 237 -11.27 13.84 -1.14
CA ASN A 237 -12.17 12.92 -0.45
C ASN A 237 -12.99 13.68 0.61
N LYS A 238 -14.32 13.59 0.50
CA LYS A 238 -15.37 14.16 1.38
C LYS A 238 -15.20 15.67 1.67
N ALA A 239 -16.18 16.45 1.23
CA ALA A 239 -16.20 17.91 1.20
C ALA A 239 -15.95 18.68 2.54
N HIS A 240 -15.63 18.03 3.66
CA HIS A 240 -15.66 18.64 5.00
C HIS A 240 -14.32 18.77 5.73
N ASP A 241 -13.23 18.16 5.26
CA ASP A 241 -11.92 18.39 5.91
C ASP A 241 -11.33 19.74 5.49
N LYS A 242 -11.23 20.67 6.45
CA LYS A 242 -10.54 21.96 6.29
C LYS A 242 -9.02 21.77 6.12
N HIS A 243 -8.47 20.66 6.60
CA HIS A 243 -7.06 20.30 6.53
C HIS A 243 -6.72 19.32 5.39
N CYS A 244 -7.58 19.21 4.38
CA CYS A 244 -7.27 18.41 3.20
C CYS A 244 -6.09 19.04 2.43
N PRO A 245 -4.93 18.34 2.30
CA PRO A 245 -3.74 18.88 1.65
C PRO A 245 -4.01 19.37 0.22
N PHE A 246 -4.86 18.68 -0.54
CA PHE A 246 -5.23 19.09 -1.89
C PHE A 246 -5.95 20.44 -1.94
N LYS A 247 -6.77 20.77 -0.92
CA LYS A 247 -7.40 22.11 -0.82
C LYS A 247 -6.36 23.19 -0.56
N LEU A 248 -5.36 22.92 0.28
CA LEU A 248 -4.29 23.84 0.61
C LEU A 248 -3.37 24.09 -0.59
N ILE A 249 -3.03 23.04 -1.35
CA ILE A 249 -2.27 23.15 -2.61
C ILE A 249 -3.01 24.04 -3.60
N ILE A 250 -4.32 23.81 -3.82
CA ILE A 250 -5.13 24.64 -4.73
C ILE A 250 -5.17 26.10 -4.26
N ALA A 251 -5.30 26.34 -2.96
CA ALA A 251 -5.33 27.69 -2.40
C ALA A 251 -4.01 28.42 -2.63
N ALA A 252 -2.87 27.76 -2.36
CA ALA A 252 -1.54 28.32 -2.60
C ALA A 252 -1.27 28.57 -4.09
N MET A 253 -1.63 27.63 -4.96
CA MET A 253 -1.47 27.74 -6.43
C MET A 253 -2.25 28.90 -7.05
N ASN A 254 -3.41 29.25 -6.47
CA ASN A 254 -4.27 30.34 -6.96
C ASN A 254 -4.14 31.62 -6.13
N SER A 255 -3.29 31.62 -5.11
CA SER A 255 -3.03 32.83 -4.33
C SER A 255 -2.38 33.89 -5.23
N PRO A 256 -2.82 35.16 -5.16
CA PRO A 256 -2.12 36.22 -5.86
C PRO A 256 -0.75 36.39 -5.20
N THR A 257 0.28 35.77 -5.78
CA THR A 257 1.66 35.98 -5.36
C THR A 257 1.95 37.49 -5.32
N GLU A 258 2.30 38.02 -4.16
CA GLU A 258 2.68 39.42 -3.92
C GLU A 258 3.83 39.89 -4.84
N SER A 259 4.50 38.96 -5.52
CA SER A 259 5.55 39.23 -6.51
C SER A 259 5.06 39.78 -7.86
N GLN A 260 3.75 39.97 -8.08
CA GLN A 260 3.21 40.64 -9.28
C GLN A 260 2.69 42.07 -9.03
N GLN A 261 2.86 42.63 -7.82
CA GLN A 261 2.64 44.06 -7.56
C GLN A 261 3.95 44.80 -7.38
N LYS A 262 4.74 44.89 -8.45
CA LYS A 262 5.69 45.99 -8.58
C LYS A 262 5.74 46.42 -10.04
N ILE A 263 5.47 47.72 -10.20
CA ILE A 263 5.60 48.58 -11.39
C ILE A 263 4.24 48.94 -12.02
N THR A 264 4.04 50.27 -12.11
CA THR A 264 2.88 51.08 -12.55
C THR A 264 1.87 51.40 -11.44
N VAL A 265 1.64 52.64 -10.96
CA VAL A 265 2.04 54.00 -11.38
C VAL A 265 2.02 54.92 -10.15
N ASP A 266 2.91 55.92 -10.17
CA ASP A 266 2.95 57.11 -9.33
C ASP A 266 1.62 57.90 -9.23
N GLU A 267 1.47 58.52 -8.06
CA GLU A 267 0.91 59.84 -7.73
C GLU A 267 -0.25 60.47 -8.55
N SER A 268 -1.27 60.84 -7.76
CA SER A 268 -2.13 62.03 -7.87
C SER A 268 -3.37 61.98 -8.78
N SER A 269 -4.56 61.89 -8.17
CA SER A 269 -5.57 62.97 -8.19
C SER A 269 -6.93 62.53 -7.61
N VAL A 270 -7.23 63.11 -6.44
CA VAL A 270 -8.50 63.72 -6.01
C VAL A 270 -9.77 63.47 -6.85
N SER A 271 -10.76 62.84 -6.21
CA SER A 271 -12.21 63.12 -6.19
C SER A 271 -12.94 63.52 -7.50
N ASN A 272 -13.86 62.65 -7.96
CA ASN A 272 -15.27 63.07 -8.14
C ASN A 272 -16.24 61.87 -8.30
N PRO A 273 -17.35 61.78 -7.53
CA PRO A 273 -18.32 60.70 -7.63
C PRO A 273 -19.60 61.16 -8.34
N TYR A 274 -19.67 61.06 -9.67
CA TYR A 274 -20.96 61.12 -10.40
C TYR A 274 -20.80 60.57 -11.82
N ARG A 275 -21.28 59.34 -12.07
CA ARG A 275 -21.93 58.99 -13.34
C ARG A 275 -22.73 57.70 -13.20
N GLN A 276 -24.03 57.89 -13.04
CA GLN A 276 -25.03 56.85 -13.22
C GLN A 276 -25.38 56.68 -14.71
N PHE A 277 -25.86 55.47 -15.04
CA PHE A 277 -26.65 55.07 -16.21
C PHE A 277 -26.06 55.29 -17.61
N ASN A 278 -25.81 54.18 -18.31
CA ASN A 278 -26.56 53.92 -19.54
C ASN A 278 -26.58 52.42 -19.87
N THR A 279 -27.79 51.91 -19.91
CA THR A 279 -28.20 50.59 -20.37
C THR A 279 -28.24 50.50 -21.90
N SER A 280 -28.11 49.26 -22.37
CA SER A 280 -28.81 48.63 -23.50
C SER A 280 -28.01 48.29 -24.77
N PRO A 281 -28.34 47.16 -25.41
CA PRO A 281 -27.47 46.35 -26.25
C PRO A 281 -27.77 46.53 -27.75
N ARG A 282 -26.87 46.07 -28.61
CA ARG A 282 -27.18 45.90 -30.04
C ARG A 282 -26.67 44.56 -30.56
N ALA A 283 -27.64 43.80 -31.04
CA ALA A 283 -27.52 42.53 -31.75
C ALA A 283 -26.99 42.70 -33.18
N ARG A 284 -26.88 41.53 -33.85
CA ARG A 284 -26.66 41.25 -35.29
C ARG A 284 -25.20 41.23 -35.76
N ALA A 285 -24.75 40.32 -36.63
CA ALA A 285 -25.37 39.17 -37.30
C ALA A 285 -24.27 38.32 -37.98
N LYS A 286 -24.66 37.06 -38.30
CA LYS A 286 -24.33 36.29 -39.52
C LYS A 286 -22.88 35.84 -39.78
N GLN A 287 -22.68 34.51 -39.66
CA GLN A 287 -22.36 33.52 -40.73
C GLN A 287 -21.15 33.79 -41.68
N PRO A 288 -20.62 32.81 -42.46
CA PRO A 288 -21.03 31.40 -42.67
C PRO A 288 -19.85 30.38 -42.75
N ALA A 289 -20.21 29.13 -43.08
CA ALA A 289 -19.56 28.24 -44.07
C ALA A 289 -18.13 27.72 -43.80
N GLU A 290 -17.72 26.51 -44.18
CA GLU A 290 -18.33 25.28 -44.71
C GLU A 290 -17.11 24.39 -45.00
N THR A 291 -17.23 23.06 -44.81
CA THR A 291 -16.49 22.01 -45.58
C THR A 291 -14.95 21.99 -45.47
N THR A 292 -14.22 20.87 -45.55
CA THR A 292 -14.40 19.54 -46.14
C THR A 292 -13.18 18.71 -45.71
N LEU A 293 -13.33 17.38 -45.59
CA LEU A 293 -12.47 16.30 -46.13
C LEU A 293 -10.93 16.41 -45.90
N THR A 294 -10.18 15.36 -45.53
CA THR A 294 -10.18 14.00 -46.09
C THR A 294 -9.06 13.18 -45.41
N ALA A 295 -9.26 11.86 -45.42
CA ALA A 295 -8.28 10.78 -45.65
C ALA A 295 -6.99 10.71 -44.79
N ALA A 296 -6.80 9.71 -43.93
CA ALA A 296 -6.66 8.26 -44.14
C ALA A 296 -5.24 7.78 -44.50
N ARG A 297 -4.94 6.58 -43.94
CA ARG A 297 -3.83 5.64 -44.17
C ARG A 297 -2.49 5.98 -43.49
N SER A 298 -1.73 5.03 -42.94
CA SER A 298 -1.77 3.55 -43.03
C SER A 298 -0.89 2.89 -41.97
N ASP A 299 -1.28 1.66 -41.63
CA ASP A 299 -0.54 0.62 -40.91
C ASP A 299 0.77 0.16 -41.58
N ALA A 300 1.71 -0.30 -40.73
CA ALA A 300 2.55 -1.51 -40.88
C ALA A 300 3.26 -1.74 -39.53
N LYS A 301 2.99 -2.83 -38.77
CA LYS A 301 3.65 -4.16 -38.77
C LYS A 301 5.19 -4.07 -38.68
N THR A 302 5.97 -4.84 -37.92
CA THR A 302 5.86 -5.97 -36.97
C THR A 302 7.32 -6.23 -36.54
N ASN A 303 7.59 -6.76 -35.35
CA ASN A 303 8.43 -7.97 -35.19
C ASN A 303 8.59 -8.41 -33.72
N ILE A 304 8.57 -9.72 -33.57
CA ILE A 304 8.71 -10.57 -32.38
C ILE A 304 9.93 -11.46 -32.63
N GLU A 305 10.71 -11.77 -31.59
CA GLU A 305 11.62 -12.93 -31.41
C GLU A 305 11.98 -12.94 -29.89
N SER A 306 11.54 -13.90 -29.04
CA SER A 306 12.09 -15.26 -28.70
C SER A 306 13.55 -15.22 -28.22
N GLU A 307 14.09 -15.92 -27.22
CA GLU A 307 13.81 -17.02 -26.25
C GLU A 307 14.92 -16.87 -25.15
N ASP A 308 14.87 -17.42 -23.93
CA ASP A 308 15.39 -18.76 -23.59
C ASP A 308 15.29 -19.03 -22.06
N GLU A 309 15.06 -20.30 -21.70
CA GLU A 309 15.05 -20.90 -20.36
C GLU A 309 16.41 -21.52 -19.96
N LYS A 310 16.70 -21.65 -18.64
CA LYS A 310 17.22 -22.89 -17.99
C LYS A 310 17.50 -22.76 -16.47
N LYS A 311 16.73 -23.55 -15.69
CA LYS A 311 17.05 -24.60 -14.67
C LYS A 311 18.05 -24.41 -13.49
N GLU A 312 17.51 -24.75 -12.29
CA GLU A 312 17.99 -25.68 -11.21
C GLU A 312 19.37 -25.39 -10.55
N GLU A 313 19.65 -25.52 -9.23
CA GLU A 313 19.18 -26.42 -8.17
C GLU A 313 19.80 -26.00 -6.79
N SER A 314 19.06 -26.21 -5.68
CA SER A 314 19.45 -26.70 -4.34
C SER A 314 20.81 -26.32 -3.66
N CYS A 315 20.78 -25.80 -2.43
CA CYS A 315 21.07 -26.58 -1.20
C CYS A 315 20.94 -25.77 0.10
N ALA A 316 20.05 -26.22 0.98
CA ALA A 316 19.96 -25.79 2.38
C ALA A 316 21.05 -26.46 3.23
N SER A 317 21.73 -25.68 4.06
CA SER A 317 22.29 -26.19 5.32
C SER A 317 22.55 -25.06 6.31
N SER A 318 22.02 -25.24 7.52
CA SER A 318 22.43 -24.61 8.78
C SER A 318 21.92 -23.19 9.04
N PHE A 319 21.03 -23.03 10.03
CA PHE A 319 21.49 -22.56 11.34
C PHE A 319 20.48 -22.84 12.47
N CYS A 320 21.00 -23.43 13.54
CA CYS A 320 20.38 -23.42 14.86
C CYS A 320 20.77 -22.13 15.57
N GLY A 321 19.77 -21.35 15.96
CA GLY A 321 19.79 -20.56 17.19
C GLY A 321 20.48 -19.21 17.13
N LEU A 322 19.68 -18.15 17.16
CA LEU A 322 19.94 -16.93 17.92
C LEU A 322 18.78 -15.98 17.71
N LEU A 323 17.92 -15.80 18.72
CA LEU A 323 17.31 -14.51 19.07
C LEU A 323 16.69 -14.67 20.47
N LYS A 324 17.50 -14.35 21.48
CA LYS A 324 17.03 -14.01 22.83
C LYS A 324 16.89 -12.49 22.86
N TRP A 325 15.68 -12.04 23.23
CA TRP A 325 15.27 -10.76 23.82
C TRP A 325 15.71 -9.46 23.16
#